data_AF-A0A564TWI5-F1
#
_entry.id   AF-A0A564TWI5-F1
#
_cell.length_a   1.000
_cell.length_b   1.000
_cell.length_c   1.000
_cell.angle_alpha   90.00
_cell.angle_beta   90.00
_cell.angle_gamma   90.00
#
_symmetry.space_group_name_H-M   'P 1'
#
loop_
_entity.id
_entity.type
_entity.pdbx_description
1 polymer ?
#
loop_
_entity_poly.entity_id
_entity_poly.type
_entity_poly.pdbx_seq_one_letter_code
_entity_poly.pdbx_strand_id
1 'polypeptide(L)' 'MRYVEVDEVKDLKILADRSSVEVFVNDGEYVFSTRYYPENHKLLAEAVEAQIRLSEIM' A
#
# COMPACT_ATOMS: atom_id res chain seq x y z
N MET A 1 -13.54 -10.42 2.48
CA MET A 1 -12.79 -9.35 3.16
C MET A 1 -11.55 -9.98 3.80
N ARG A 2 -10.34 -9.45 3.54
CA ARG A 2 -9.10 -9.91 4.17
C ARG A 2 -8.67 -8.81 5.16
N TYR A 3 -8.45 -9.16 6.42
CA TYR A 3 -8.01 -8.21 7.45
C TYR A 3 -7.13 -8.93 8.48
N VAL A 4 -6.40 -8.14 9.26
CA VAL A 4 -5.61 -8.58 10.41
C VAL A 4 -5.83 -7.57 11.54
N GLU A 5 -5.92 -8.05 12.78
CA GLU A 5 -5.99 -7.19 13.95
C GLU A 5 -4.57 -6.80 14.37
N VAL A 6 -4.36 -5.50 14.58
CA VAL A 6 -3.10 -4.92 15.06
C VAL A 6 -3.43 -3.86 16.09
N ASP A 7 -2.59 -3.74 17.12
CA ASP A 7 -2.79 -2.72 18.17
C ASP A 7 -2.67 -1.30 17.60
N GLU A 8 -1.71 -1.08 16.71
CA GLU A 8 -1.44 0.21 16.06
C GLU A 8 -0.79 0.01 14.69
N VAL A 9 -1.18 0.84 13.71
CA VAL A 9 -0.50 0.96 12.41
C VAL A 9 0.47 2.14 12.48
N LYS A 10 1.76 1.84 12.61
CA LYS A 10 2.84 2.84 12.77
C LYS A 10 3.32 3.36 11.41
N ASP A 11 3.36 2.47 10.42
CA ASP A 11 3.75 2.79 9.05
C ASP A 11 3.04 1.89 8.04
N LEU A 12 2.95 2.41 6.82
CA LEU A 12 2.51 1.68 5.64
C LEU A 12 3.49 1.93 4.51
N LYS A 13 3.91 0.85 3.85
CA LYS A 13 4.57 0.91 2.54
C LYS A 13 3.68 0.25 1.51
N ILE A 14 3.35 0.97 0.46
CA ILE A 14 2.52 0.47 -0.64
C ILE A 14 3.39 0.40 -1.88
N LEU A 15 3.54 -0.80 -2.43
CA LEU A 15 4.16 -1.03 -3.74
C LEU A 15 3.05 -1.35 -4.72
N ALA A 16 2.95 -0.58 -5.79
CA ALA A 16 1.99 -0.82 -6.86
C ALA A 16 2.73 -0.86 -8.19
N ASP A 17 2.45 -1.87 -8.99
CA ASP A 17 2.98 -2.01 -10.34
C ASP A 17 1.83 -2.07 -11.37
N ARG A 18 2.14 -2.56 -12.58
CA ARG A 18 1.14 -2.67 -13.65
C ARG A 18 -0.01 -3.62 -13.32
N SER A 19 0.22 -4.64 -12.49
CA SER A 19 -0.72 -5.74 -12.32
C SER A 19 -0.93 -6.21 -10.88
N SER A 20 -0.33 -5.53 -9.90
CA SER A 20 -0.32 -5.95 -8.51
C SER A 20 -0.10 -4.79 -7.57
N VAL A 21 -0.67 -4.93 -6.37
CA VAL A 21 -0.44 -4.04 -5.23
C VAL A 21 -0.08 -4.89 -4.03
N GLU A 22 0.94 -4.43 -3.31
CA GLU A 22 1.44 -4.98 -2.08
C GLU A 22 1.41 -3.89 -1.01
N VAL A 23 0.81 -4.20 0.13
CA VAL A 23 0.70 -3.31 1.29
C VAL A 23 1.44 -3.97 2.43
N PHE A 24 2.55 -3.37 2.83
CA PHE A 24 3.36 -3.76 3.98
C PHE A 24 2.93 -2.90 5.17
N VAL A 25 2.59 -3.55 6.28
CA VAL A 25 2.18 -2.91 7.54
C VAL A 25 3.31 -3.10 8.54
N ASN A 26 3.65 -2.04 9.28
CA ASN A 26 4.63 -2.07 10.36
C ASN A 26 5.95 -2.73 9.94
N ASP A 27 6.65 -2.14 8.98
CA ASP A 27 7.91 -2.68 8.42
C ASP A 27 7.80 -4.12 7.85
N GLY A 28 6.59 -4.56 7.47
CA GLY A 28 6.34 -5.86 6.87
C GLY A 28 6.00 -6.98 7.86
N GLU A 29 5.62 -6.64 9.10
CA GLU A 29 4.99 -7.58 10.05
C GLU A 29 3.79 -8.29 9.41
N TYR A 30 3.01 -7.55 8.61
CA TYR A 30 1.96 -8.10 7.76
C TYR A 30 2.09 -7.58 6.34
N VAL A 31 1.80 -8.46 5.36
CA VAL A 31 1.81 -8.12 3.94
C VAL A 31 0.52 -8.58 3.29
N PHE A 32 -0.19 -7.63 2.68
CA PHE A 32 -1.32 -7.93 1.81
C PHE A 32 -0.86 -7.83 0.36
N SER A 33 -1.19 -8.82 -0.45
CA SER A 33 -0.94 -8.78 -1.89
C SER A 33 -2.20 -9.14 -2.67
N THR A 34 -2.41 -8.44 -3.79
CA THR A 34 -3.43 -8.79 -4.77
C THR A 34 -3.00 -8.37 -6.17
N ARG A 35 -3.48 -9.10 -7.17
CA ARG A 35 -3.38 -8.69 -8.57
C ARG A 35 -4.60 -7.88 -9.01
N TYR A 36 -4.39 -6.93 -9.91
CA TYR A 36 -5.43 -6.12 -10.55
C TYR A 36 -5.02 -5.80 -11.99
N TYR A 37 -5.97 -5.55 -12.89
CA TYR A 37 -5.69 -5.35 -14.32
C TYR A 37 -6.54 -4.18 -14.84
N PRO A 38 -6.15 -2.93 -14.57
CA PRO A 38 -6.94 -1.77 -14.96
C PRO A 38 -6.63 -1.41 -16.41
N GLU A 39 -7.61 -0.82 -17.11
CA GLU A 39 -7.36 -0.25 -18.45
C GLU A 39 -6.52 1.03 -18.38
N ASN A 40 -6.65 1.79 -17.29
CA ASN A 40 -5.93 3.04 -17.07
C ASN A 40 -5.40 3.12 -15.63
N HIS A 41 -4.09 3.25 -15.46
CA HIS A 41 -3.45 3.40 -14.16
C HIS A 41 -3.55 4.86 -13.68
N LYS A 42 -4.00 5.04 -12.44
CA LYS A 42 -4.05 6.34 -11.75
C LYS A 42 -3.63 6.14 -10.30
N LEU A 43 -3.00 7.16 -9.72
CA LEU A 43 -2.57 7.15 -8.32
C LEU A 43 -2.97 8.46 -7.65
N LEU A 44 -3.55 8.35 -6.46
CA LEU A 44 -3.88 9.45 -5.55
C LEU A 44 -3.55 8.97 -4.13
N ALA A 45 -2.88 9.80 -3.34
CA ALA A 45 -2.54 9.51 -1.97
C ALA A 45 -2.87 10.72 -1.09
N GLU A 46 -3.65 10.49 -0.03
CA GLU A 46 -4.11 11.51 0.90
C GLU A 46 -4.00 10.98 2.33
N ALA A 47 -3.56 11.83 3.26
CA ALA A 47 -3.46 11.52 4.67
C ALA A 47 -3.70 12.78 5.50
N VAL A 48 -4.38 12.63 6.65
CA VAL A 48 -4.72 13.76 7.54
C VAL A 48 -3.63 13.97 8.59
N GLU A 49 -3.13 12.89 9.19
CA GLU A 49 -2.17 12.94 10.32
C GLU A 49 -0.89 12.14 10.05
N ALA A 50 -0.63 11.81 8.78
CA ALA A 50 0.57 11.08 8.37
C ALA A 50 1.29 11.79 7.22
N GLN A 51 2.61 11.63 7.16
CA GLN A 51 3.41 12.10 6.03
C GLN A 51 3.35 11.10 4.89
N ILE A 52 3.15 11.59 3.67
CA ILE A 52 3.20 10.78 2.46
C ILE A 52 4.52 11.05 1.73
N ARG A 53 5.20 9.98 1.33
CA ARG A 53 6.31 10.03 0.38
C ARG A 53 5.95 9.16 -0.81
N LEU A 54 5.90 9.77 -1.99
CA LEU A 54 5.69 9.07 -3.25
C LEU A 54 7.02 9.01 -4.01
N SER A 55 7.32 7.85 -4.57
CA SER A 55 8.53 7.64 -5.36
C SER A 55 8.25 6.65 -6.48
N GLU A 56 8.79 6.93 -7.66
CA GLU A 56 8.83 5.96 -8.75
C GLU A 56 9.99 4.98 -8.50
N ILE A 57 9.75 3.71 -8.81
CA ILE A 57 10.76 2.66 -8.73
C ILE A 57 11.20 2.38 -10.17
N MET A 58 12.49 2.60 -10.46
CA MET A 58 13.09 2.37 -11.77
C MET A 58 13.27 0.89 -12.08
#